data_AF-A0A2Z7D0M7-F1
#
_entry.id   AF-A0A2Z7D0M7-F1
#
_cell.length_a   1.000
_cell.length_b   1.000
_cell.length_c   1.000
_cell.angle_alpha   90.00
_cell.angle_beta   90.00
_cell.angle_gamma   90.00
#
_symmetry.space_group_name_H-M   'P 1'
#
loop_
_entity.id
_entity.type
_entity.pdbx_description
1 polymer ?
#
loop_
_entity_poly.entity_id
_entity_poly.type
_entity_poly.pdbx_seq_one_letter_code
_entity_poly.pdbx_strand_id
1 'polypeptide(L)'
;MKIKSDKRPSRRNERKVLVAEESTKSWADSDSESSSSSSSSSDSEQEEVHCLMADHMDDDEVFDFSNVEFTREDLVQALNDMVHEYKTLSHTFEEIKAENSSLKNSSVESSSDELEDTDSLKNELSKLRIENELLRSESSELKAEVEKLTKEMSSWTQSARAFHKLQEIQKSAHDRTGLGFSNSESSEG
;
A
#
# COMPACT_ATOMS: atom_id res chain seq x y z
N MET A 1 -26.28 41.98 -24.99
CA MET A 1 -26.82 41.76 -23.63
C MET A 1 -27.21 40.29 -23.49
N LYS A 2 -26.79 39.65 -22.39
CA LYS A 2 -27.12 38.30 -21.89
C LYS A 2 -26.41 37.07 -22.48
N ILE A 3 -25.36 36.71 -21.74
CA ILE A 3 -24.68 35.44 -21.53
C ILE A 3 -25.67 34.39 -20.98
N LYS A 4 -25.59 33.11 -21.39
CA LYS A 4 -25.89 31.96 -20.50
C LYS A 4 -24.99 30.77 -20.84
N SER A 5 -24.28 30.35 -19.81
CA SER A 5 -23.21 29.37 -19.70
C SER A 5 -23.69 27.96 -19.37
N ASP A 6 -22.84 26.98 -19.68
CA ASP A 6 -22.80 25.59 -19.21
C ASP A 6 -23.31 25.35 -17.78
N LYS A 7 -23.90 24.16 -17.53
CA LYS A 7 -23.48 23.28 -16.42
C LYS A 7 -24.12 21.88 -16.43
N ARG A 8 -23.23 20.92 -16.13
CA ARG A 8 -23.34 19.45 -16.02
C ARG A 8 -24.21 18.98 -14.85
N PRO A 9 -24.71 17.73 -14.88
CA PRO A 9 -25.41 17.12 -13.76
C PRO A 9 -24.46 16.51 -12.72
N SER A 10 -25.05 16.35 -11.54
CA SER A 10 -24.53 15.93 -10.23
C SER A 10 -23.84 14.57 -10.17
N ARG A 11 -22.85 14.45 -9.27
CA ARG A 11 -22.79 13.36 -8.27
C ARG A 11 -21.79 13.68 -7.15
N ARG A 12 -22.32 13.63 -5.93
CA ARG A 12 -21.72 13.81 -4.61
C ARG A 12 -20.54 12.84 -4.40
N ASN A 13 -19.41 13.33 -3.88
CA ASN A 13 -18.48 12.58 -3.02
C ASN A 13 -17.72 13.59 -2.14
N GLU A 14 -17.97 13.46 -0.84
CA GLU A 14 -17.43 14.26 0.25
C GLU A 14 -15.94 13.91 0.42
N ARG A 15 -15.06 14.90 0.27
CA ARG A 15 -13.66 14.77 0.66
C ARG A 15 -13.57 14.98 2.17
N LYS A 16 -13.53 13.89 2.92
CA LYS A 16 -13.08 13.90 4.31
C LYS A 16 -11.55 13.90 4.27
N VAL A 17 -10.96 15.08 4.49
CA VAL A 17 -9.53 15.21 4.77
C VAL A 17 -9.36 14.79 6.22
N LEU A 18 -8.83 13.59 6.46
CA LEU A 18 -8.31 13.22 7.77
C LEU A 18 -6.89 13.78 7.84
N VAL A 19 -6.74 14.89 8.57
CA VAL A 19 -5.44 15.33 9.09
C VAL A 19 -5.09 14.33 10.19
N ALA A 20 -4.03 13.56 10.00
CA ALA A 20 -3.42 12.81 11.09
C ALA A 20 -2.65 13.81 11.97
N GLU A 21 -3.03 13.92 13.24
CA GLU A 21 -2.31 14.68 14.24
C GLU A 21 -0.94 14.02 14.49
N GLU A 22 0.13 14.74 14.14
CA GLU A 22 1.49 14.45 14.57
C GLU A 22 1.67 15.03 15.98
N SER A 23 1.73 14.16 16.99
CA SER A 23 1.95 14.55 18.38
C SER A 23 3.45 14.79 18.60
N THR A 24 3.92 16.01 18.35
CA THR A 24 5.24 16.45 18.81
C THR A 24 5.15 16.79 20.29
N LYS A 25 5.49 15.81 21.14
CA LYS A 25 5.63 15.99 22.59
C LYS A 25 6.89 16.84 22.87
N SER A 26 6.69 18.15 23.00
CA SER A 26 7.70 19.07 23.52
C SER A 26 7.85 18.84 25.02
N TRP A 27 9.07 18.50 25.45
CA TRP A 27 9.46 18.61 26.85
C TRP A 27 9.80 20.07 27.14
N ALA A 28 9.12 20.65 28.12
CA ALA A 28 9.38 21.99 28.60
C ALA A 28 10.63 21.98 29.50
N ASP A 29 11.66 22.73 29.12
CA ASP A 29 12.68 23.20 30.05
C ASP A 29 12.06 24.26 30.95
N SER A 30 12.09 24.03 32.26
CA SER A 30 11.65 24.99 33.27
C SER A 30 12.88 25.67 33.86
N ASP A 31 13.37 26.71 33.21
CA ASP A 31 14.32 27.65 33.80
C ASP A 31 13.56 28.53 34.82
N SER A 32 13.62 28.14 36.09
CA SER A 32 13.15 28.97 37.19
C SER A 32 14.30 29.81 37.75
N GLU A 33 14.59 30.92 37.09
CA GLU A 33 15.43 32.00 37.61
C GLU A 33 14.54 33.20 37.94
N SER A 34 14.35 33.49 39.23
CA SER A 34 13.86 34.79 39.74
C SER A 34 14.24 34.91 41.22
N SER A 35 15.23 35.75 41.55
CA SER A 35 15.09 37.19 41.94
C SER A 35 14.69 37.34 43.44
N SER A 36 15.24 38.18 44.32
CA SER A 36 16.05 39.40 44.21
C SER A 36 16.62 39.81 45.59
N SER A 37 17.69 40.60 45.51
CA SER A 37 18.27 41.64 46.38
C SER A 37 17.47 42.21 47.57
N SER A 38 18.15 42.52 48.69
CA SER A 38 18.10 43.85 49.35
C SER A 38 19.26 44.09 50.33
N SER A 39 19.78 45.32 50.30
CA SER A 39 20.95 45.86 51.01
C SER A 39 20.65 46.30 52.46
N SER A 40 21.64 46.34 53.36
CA SER A 40 21.72 47.37 54.41
C SER A 40 23.12 47.48 55.04
N SER A 41 23.63 48.70 55.13
CA SER A 41 24.87 49.09 55.81
C SER A 41 24.72 49.07 57.34
N SER A 42 25.83 48.89 58.06
CA SER A 42 26.18 49.73 59.20
C SER A 42 27.66 49.55 59.56
N ASP A 43 28.39 50.65 59.50
CA ASP A 43 29.70 50.87 60.09
C ASP A 43 29.49 51.26 61.56
N SER A 44 30.05 50.50 62.51
CA SER A 44 30.20 50.92 63.91
C SER A 44 31.24 50.05 64.59
N GLU A 45 32.35 50.68 64.93
CA GLU A 45 33.36 50.19 65.86
C GLU A 45 32.78 50.12 67.29
N GLN A 46 33.33 49.19 68.07
CA GLN A 46 33.14 49.01 69.53
C GLN A 46 31.87 48.25 69.94
N GLU A 47 32.03 46.98 70.35
CA GLU A 47 31.61 46.55 71.69
C GLU A 47 32.22 45.17 71.99
N GLU A 48 32.98 45.10 73.08
CA GLU A 48 33.51 43.88 73.67
C GLU A 48 32.34 43.07 74.27
N VAL A 49 31.66 42.28 73.44
CA VAL A 49 30.69 41.30 73.92
C VAL A 49 31.43 40.04 74.34
N HIS A 50 31.69 39.95 75.64
CA HIS A 50 32.09 38.72 76.32
C HIS A 50 31.15 37.57 75.90
N CYS A 51 31.66 36.65 75.09
CA CYS A 51 30.98 35.41 74.74
C CYS A 51 30.92 34.51 76.00
N LEU A 52 29.80 34.57 76.70
CA LEU A 52 29.42 33.56 77.68
C LEU A 52 29.10 32.27 76.90
N MET A 53 29.97 31.27 77.05
CA MET A 53 29.74 29.92 76.57
C MET A 53 28.46 29.37 77.23
N ALA A 54 27.41 29.21 76.43
CA ALA A 54 26.27 28.38 76.78
C ALA A 54 26.54 26.99 76.22
N ASP A 55 26.86 26.05 77.10
CA ASP A 55 26.95 24.63 76.78
C ASP A 55 25.54 24.14 76.38
N HIS A 56 25.26 24.12 75.08
CA HIS A 56 24.16 23.34 74.52
C HIS A 56 24.73 22.00 74.05
N MET A 57 25.02 21.13 75.01
CA MET A 57 25.06 19.70 74.74
C MET A 57 23.60 19.28 74.58
N ASP A 58 23.17 18.92 73.37
CA ASP A 58 22.15 17.91 73.07
C ASP A 58 21.74 18.07 71.60
N ASP A 59 21.70 16.95 70.89
CA ASP A 59 21.48 16.72 69.45
C ASP A 59 22.66 16.94 68.50
N ASP A 60 23.82 16.34 68.83
CA ASP A 60 24.55 15.61 67.78
C ASP A 60 23.93 14.21 67.76
N GLU A 61 22.86 14.03 66.96
CA GLU A 61 22.39 12.71 66.56
C GLU A 61 23.54 12.06 65.79
N VAL A 62 24.49 11.51 66.55
CA VAL A 62 25.49 10.57 66.05
C VAL A 62 24.67 9.48 65.42
N PHE A 63 24.62 9.46 64.09
CA PHE A 63 24.08 8.36 63.34
C PHE A 63 24.70 7.10 63.94
N ASP A 64 23.89 6.33 64.67
CA ASP A 64 24.24 4.99 65.12
C ASP A 64 24.27 4.14 63.85
N PHE A 65 25.36 4.29 63.10
CA PHE A 65 25.77 3.32 62.13
C PHE A 65 26.00 2.07 62.98
N SER A 66 24.96 1.25 63.09
CA SER A 66 25.13 -0.17 63.35
C SER A 66 26.10 -0.64 62.28
N ASN A 67 27.40 -0.65 62.60
CA ASN A 67 28.50 -0.88 61.69
C ASN A 67 28.33 -2.29 61.13
N VAL A 68 27.62 -2.42 60.01
CA VAL A 68 27.89 -3.50 59.08
C VAL A 68 29.32 -3.25 58.63
N GLU A 69 30.24 -3.95 59.27
CA GLU A 69 31.69 -3.80 59.14
C GLU A 69 32.09 -4.31 57.75
N PHE A 70 31.95 -3.46 56.73
CA PHE A 70 32.47 -3.73 55.40
C PHE A 70 33.98 -3.48 55.44
N THR A 71 34.75 -4.48 55.06
CA THR A 71 36.19 -4.30 54.91
C THR A 71 36.46 -3.42 53.68
N ARG A 72 37.63 -2.77 53.66
CA ARG A 72 38.08 -2.02 52.49
C ARG A 72 38.10 -2.92 51.24
N GLU A 73 38.46 -4.18 51.44
CA GLU A 73 38.50 -5.23 50.43
C GLU A 73 37.10 -5.51 49.87
N ASP A 74 36.07 -5.56 50.71
CA ASP A 74 34.68 -5.77 50.27
C ASP A 74 34.19 -4.61 49.40
N LEU A 75 34.53 -3.37 49.73
CA LEU A 75 34.18 -2.20 48.92
C LEU A 75 34.90 -2.19 47.56
N VAL A 76 36.18 -2.56 47.55
CA VAL A 76 36.98 -2.69 46.32
C VAL A 76 36.42 -3.79 45.42
N GLN A 77 35.98 -4.90 46.01
CA GLN A 77 35.35 -5.99 45.29
C GLN A 77 34.03 -5.54 44.65
N ALA A 78 33.14 -4.90 45.41
CA ALA A 78 31.88 -4.37 44.90
C ALA A 78 32.09 -3.37 43.74
N LEU A 79 33.12 -2.52 43.84
CA LEU A 79 33.46 -1.60 42.76
C LEU A 79 33.94 -2.33 41.49
N ASN A 80 34.80 -3.34 41.63
CA ASN A 80 35.25 -4.15 40.51
C ASN A 80 34.10 -4.91 39.84
N ASP A 81 33.19 -5.46 40.64
CA ASP A 81 32.01 -6.17 40.15
C ASP A 81 31.10 -5.22 39.34
N MET A 82 30.81 -4.02 39.86
CA MET A 82 30.06 -3.01 39.13
C MET A 82 30.74 -2.59 37.82
N VAL A 83 32.06 -2.42 37.81
CA VAL A 83 32.83 -2.10 36.59
C VAL A 83 32.74 -3.24 35.58
N HIS A 84 32.79 -4.49 36.03
CA HIS A 84 32.66 -5.65 35.16
C HIS A 84 31.25 -5.77 34.57
N GLU A 85 30.21 -5.58 35.38
CA GLU A 85 28.81 -5.54 34.94
C GLU A 85 28.58 -4.42 33.92
N TYR A 86 29.09 -3.21 34.18
CA TYR A 86 28.98 -2.10 33.25
C TYR A 86 29.65 -2.42 31.90
N LYS A 87 30.85 -3.02 31.91
CA LYS A 87 31.53 -3.44 30.67
C LYS A 87 30.71 -4.49 29.90
N THR A 88 30.14 -5.44 30.63
CA THR A 88 29.29 -6.48 30.03
C THR A 88 28.04 -5.85 29.41
N LEU A 89 27.36 -4.98 30.15
CA LEU A 89 26.18 -4.25 29.67
C LEU A 89 26.50 -3.38 28.44
N SER A 90 27.63 -2.65 28.47
CA SER A 90 28.09 -1.85 27.34
C SER A 90 28.36 -2.69 26.10
N HIS A 91 28.92 -3.89 26.24
CA HIS A 91 29.12 -4.80 25.12
C HIS A 91 27.77 -5.27 24.54
N THR A 92 26.86 -5.72 25.40
CA THR A 92 25.53 -6.17 24.96
C THR A 92 24.73 -5.05 24.28
N PHE A 93 24.91 -3.79 24.71
CA PHE A 93 24.26 -2.64 24.09
C PHE A 93 24.75 -2.42 22.65
N GLU A 94 26.07 -2.46 22.41
CA GLU A 94 26.61 -2.31 21.06
C GLU A 94 26.24 -3.50 20.16
N GLU A 95 26.15 -4.71 20.71
CA GLU A 95 25.64 -5.89 20.00
C GLU A 95 24.17 -5.71 19.58
N ILE A 96 23.29 -5.31 20.51
CA ILE A 96 21.87 -5.03 20.21
C ILE A 96 21.71 -3.91 19.19
N LYS A 97 22.59 -2.90 19.21
CA LYS A 97 22.59 -1.80 18.25
C LYS A 97 23.02 -2.25 16.86
N ALA A 98 24.01 -3.13 16.78
CA ALA A 98 24.43 -3.77 15.53
C ALA A 98 23.33 -4.66 14.97
N GLU A 99 22.69 -5.48 15.81
CA GLU A 99 21.57 -6.33 15.43
C GLU A 99 20.38 -5.51 14.93
N ASN A 100 19.97 -4.46 15.66
CA ASN A 100 18.91 -3.54 15.22
C ASN A 100 19.20 -2.92 13.84
N SER A 101 20.45 -2.53 13.61
CA SER A 101 20.87 -1.98 12.33
C SER A 101 20.78 -3.05 11.22
N SER A 102 21.17 -4.30 11.53
CA SER A 102 21.05 -5.42 10.59
C SER A 102 19.60 -5.77 10.25
N LEU A 103 18.70 -5.80 11.25
CA LEU A 103 17.27 -6.08 11.08
C LEU A 103 16.58 -4.99 10.28
N LYS A 104 16.96 -3.73 10.50
CA LYS A 104 16.45 -2.61 9.72
C LYS A 104 16.85 -2.74 8.25
N ASN A 105 18.08 -3.15 7.98
CA ASN A 105 18.55 -3.37 6.61
C ASN A 105 17.83 -4.57 5.97
N SER A 106 17.69 -5.70 6.66
CA SER A 106 16.98 -6.87 6.13
C SER A 106 15.49 -6.61 5.88
N SER A 107 14.86 -5.75 6.70
CA SER A 107 13.46 -5.33 6.52
C SER A 107 13.29 -4.47 5.27
N VAL A 108 14.23 -3.55 5.01
CA VAL A 108 14.19 -2.70 3.80
C VAL A 108 14.51 -3.50 2.54
N GLU A 109 15.45 -4.45 2.60
CA GLU A 109 15.80 -5.31 1.47
C GLU A 109 14.65 -6.26 1.11
N SER A 110 14.05 -6.92 2.09
CA SER A 110 12.88 -7.78 1.88
C SER A 110 11.67 -7.03 1.33
N SER A 111 11.51 -5.74 1.69
CA SER A 111 10.43 -4.89 1.20
C SER A 111 10.65 -4.41 -0.24
N SER A 112 11.89 -4.37 -0.72
CA SER A 112 12.22 -3.85 -2.06
C SER A 112 11.89 -4.86 -3.15
N ASP A 113 12.26 -6.12 -2.94
CA ASP A 113 12.04 -7.20 -3.91
C ASP A 113 10.53 -7.49 -4.10
N GLU A 114 9.75 -7.47 -3.02
CA GLU A 114 8.29 -7.64 -3.11
C GLU A 114 7.60 -6.47 -3.85
N LEU A 115 8.12 -5.25 -3.73
CA LEU A 115 7.53 -4.08 -4.40
C LEU A 115 7.69 -4.18 -5.93
N GLU A 116 8.87 -4.56 -6.42
CA GLU A 116 9.14 -4.72 -7.85
C GLU A 116 8.28 -5.82 -8.48
N ASP A 117 8.12 -6.94 -7.77
CA ASP A 117 7.23 -8.03 -8.19
C ASP A 117 5.77 -7.58 -8.27
N THR A 118 5.29 -6.76 -7.32
CA THR A 118 3.91 -6.27 -7.35
C THR A 118 3.64 -5.32 -8.52
N ASP A 119 4.58 -4.45 -8.86
CA ASP A 119 4.47 -3.56 -10.01
C ASP A 119 4.54 -4.32 -11.34
N SER A 120 5.39 -5.35 -11.42
CA SER A 120 5.47 -6.27 -12.57
C SER A 120 4.15 -6.99 -12.80
N LEU A 121 3.58 -7.62 -11.76
CA LEU A 121 2.28 -8.31 -11.83
C LEU A 121 1.14 -7.36 -12.23
N LYS A 122 1.14 -6.13 -11.70
CA LYS A 122 0.15 -5.11 -12.05
C LYS A 122 0.22 -4.73 -13.52
N ASN A 123 1.42 -4.62 -14.08
CA ASN A 123 1.62 -4.35 -15.49
C ASN A 123 1.10 -5.51 -16.36
N GLU A 124 1.45 -6.75 -16.03
CA GLU A 124 0.94 -7.94 -16.74
C GLU A 124 -0.58 -8.02 -16.70
N LEU A 125 -1.20 -7.74 -15.55
CA LEU A 125 -2.66 -7.73 -15.39
C LEU A 125 -3.30 -6.66 -16.28
N SER A 126 -2.68 -5.49 -16.41
CA SER A 126 -3.16 -4.43 -17.31
C SER A 126 -3.11 -4.85 -18.79
N LYS A 127 -2.04 -5.55 -19.19
CA LYS A 127 -1.86 -6.09 -20.54
C LYS A 127 -2.92 -7.14 -20.86
N LEU A 128 -3.12 -8.11 -19.96
CA LEU A 128 -4.14 -9.16 -20.11
C LEU A 128 -5.55 -8.58 -20.18
N ARG A 129 -5.84 -7.51 -19.44
CA ARG A 129 -7.14 -6.82 -19.47
C ARG A 129 -7.43 -6.25 -20.86
N ILE A 130 -6.46 -5.60 -21.49
CA ILE A 130 -6.58 -5.03 -22.83
C ILE A 130 -6.76 -6.14 -23.87
N GLU A 131 -5.96 -7.20 -23.79
CA GLU A 131 -6.05 -8.35 -24.69
C GLU A 131 -7.42 -9.07 -24.57
N ASN A 132 -7.93 -9.22 -23.35
CA ASN A 132 -9.25 -9.81 -23.13
C ASN A 132 -10.37 -8.97 -23.75
N GLU A 133 -10.30 -7.63 -23.63
CA GLU A 133 -11.26 -6.72 -24.25
C GLU A 133 -11.21 -6.82 -25.79
N LEU A 134 -10.01 -6.90 -26.37
CA LEU A 134 -9.80 -7.08 -27.80
C LEU A 134 -10.42 -8.41 -28.28
N LEU A 135 -10.08 -9.53 -27.64
CA LEU A 135 -10.62 -10.85 -28.01
C LEU A 135 -12.14 -10.90 -27.89
N ARG A 136 -12.71 -10.21 -26.90
CA ARG A 136 -14.16 -10.12 -26.73
C ARG A 136 -14.81 -9.35 -27.89
N SER A 137 -14.15 -8.31 -28.39
CA SER A 137 -14.61 -7.55 -29.56
C SER A 137 -14.53 -8.38 -30.85
N GLU A 138 -13.42 -9.06 -31.08
CA GLU A 138 -13.22 -9.94 -32.25
C GLU A 138 -14.20 -11.11 -32.23
N SER A 139 -14.43 -11.73 -31.06
CA SER A 139 -15.43 -12.79 -30.90
C SER A 139 -16.84 -12.30 -31.22
N SER A 140 -17.17 -11.04 -30.88
CA SER A 140 -18.47 -10.45 -31.18
C SER A 140 -18.64 -10.20 -32.68
N GLU A 141 -17.59 -9.75 -33.36
CA GLU A 141 -17.56 -9.58 -34.81
C GLU A 141 -17.69 -10.91 -35.55
N LEU A 142 -16.89 -11.91 -35.16
CA LEU A 142 -16.95 -13.25 -35.73
C LEU A 142 -18.35 -13.86 -35.59
N LYS A 143 -18.99 -13.66 -34.43
CA LYS A 143 -20.36 -14.10 -34.20
C LYS A 143 -21.35 -13.44 -35.18
N ALA A 144 -21.23 -12.14 -35.41
CA ALA A 144 -22.07 -11.43 -36.37
C ALA A 144 -21.86 -11.94 -37.81
N GLU A 145 -20.61 -12.22 -38.20
CA GLU A 145 -20.31 -12.76 -39.54
C GLU A 145 -20.85 -14.18 -39.70
N VAL A 146 -20.78 -15.03 -38.66
CA VAL A 146 -21.39 -16.36 -38.66
C VAL A 146 -22.92 -16.28 -38.83
N GLU A 147 -23.60 -15.37 -38.13
CA GLU A 147 -25.05 -15.16 -38.27
C GLU A 147 -25.41 -14.73 -39.70
N LYS A 148 -24.63 -13.81 -40.28
CA LYS A 148 -24.80 -13.35 -41.67
C LYS A 148 -24.61 -14.49 -42.67
N LEU A 149 -23.51 -15.24 -42.58
CA LEU A 149 -23.23 -16.38 -43.46
C LEU A 149 -24.29 -17.47 -43.33
N THR A 150 -24.79 -17.72 -42.12
CA THR A 150 -25.90 -18.66 -41.90
C THR A 150 -27.16 -18.24 -42.67
N LYS A 151 -27.48 -16.94 -42.65
CA LYS A 151 -28.61 -16.39 -43.41
C LYS A 151 -28.40 -16.50 -44.92
N GLU A 152 -27.21 -16.20 -45.41
CA GLU A 152 -26.86 -16.38 -46.81
C GLU A 152 -27.00 -17.85 -47.23
N MET A 153 -26.43 -18.77 -46.46
CA MET A 153 -26.50 -20.21 -46.73
C MET A 153 -27.95 -20.72 -46.78
N SER A 154 -28.83 -20.21 -45.92
CA SER A 154 -30.26 -20.53 -45.96
C SER A 154 -30.93 -20.05 -47.25
N SER A 155 -30.56 -18.86 -47.73
CA SER A 155 -31.06 -18.27 -48.98
C SER A 155 -30.57 -19.05 -50.21
N TRP A 156 -29.28 -19.42 -50.23
CA TRP A 156 -28.69 -20.28 -51.24
C TRP A 156 -29.37 -21.65 -51.29
N THR A 157 -29.65 -22.25 -50.12
CA THR A 157 -30.36 -23.53 -50.03
C THR A 157 -31.77 -23.43 -50.61
N GLN A 158 -32.49 -22.33 -50.35
CA GLN A 158 -33.81 -22.10 -50.92
C GLN A 158 -33.76 -21.90 -52.44
N SER A 159 -32.80 -21.12 -52.93
CA SER A 159 -32.58 -20.90 -54.36
C SER A 159 -32.23 -22.21 -55.08
N ALA A 160 -31.35 -23.03 -54.52
CA ALA A 160 -30.98 -24.33 -55.06
C ALA A 160 -32.20 -25.27 -55.18
N ARG A 161 -33.09 -25.29 -54.17
CA ARG A 161 -34.36 -26.04 -54.25
C ARG A 161 -35.28 -25.51 -55.36
N ALA A 162 -35.38 -24.19 -55.52
CA ALA A 162 -36.18 -23.59 -56.59
C ALA A 162 -35.62 -23.92 -57.98
N PHE A 163 -34.31 -23.83 -58.14
CA PHE A 163 -33.62 -24.20 -59.37
C PHE A 163 -33.82 -25.68 -59.71
N HIS A 164 -33.69 -26.58 -58.74
CA HIS A 164 -33.96 -28.01 -58.95
C HIS A 164 -35.39 -28.25 -59.44
N LYS A 165 -36.39 -27.55 -58.88
CA LYS A 165 -37.78 -27.63 -59.37
C LYS A 165 -37.92 -27.17 -60.82
N LEU A 166 -37.25 -26.07 -61.19
CA LEU A 166 -37.25 -25.58 -62.58
C LEU A 166 -36.59 -26.60 -63.53
N GLN A 167 -35.49 -27.21 -63.11
CA GLN A 167 -34.79 -28.23 -63.90
C GLN A 167 -35.69 -29.45 -64.17
N GLU A 168 -36.43 -29.92 -63.17
CA GLU A 168 -37.38 -31.03 -63.33
C GLU A 168 -38.54 -30.67 -64.28
N ILE A 169 -39.05 -29.44 -64.22
CA ILE A 169 -40.05 -28.95 -65.18
C ILE A 169 -39.47 -28.94 -66.61
N GLN A 170 -38.24 -28.43 -66.78
CA GLN A 170 -37.58 -28.39 -68.09
C GLN A 170 -37.41 -29.79 -68.69
N LYS A 171 -36.93 -30.78 -67.92
CA LYS A 171 -36.81 -32.18 -68.37
C LYS A 171 -38.16 -32.72 -68.86
N SER A 172 -39.22 -32.51 -68.08
CA SER A 172 -40.58 -32.99 -68.43
C SER A 172 -41.13 -32.38 -69.73
N ALA A 173 -40.76 -31.14 -70.05
CA ALA A 173 -41.16 -30.48 -71.29
C ALA A 173 -40.42 -31.06 -72.51
N HIS A 174 -39.14 -31.44 -72.35
CA HIS A 174 -38.34 -32.02 -73.44
C HIS A 174 -38.81 -33.45 -73.76
N ASP A 175 -39.19 -34.26 -72.77
CA ASP A 175 -39.73 -35.61 -72.99
C ASP A 175 -41.08 -35.59 -73.73
N ARG A 176 -41.89 -34.54 -73.56
CA ARG A 176 -43.15 -34.35 -74.30
C ARG A 176 -42.98 -33.72 -75.67
N THR A 177 -41.84 -33.09 -75.93
CA THR A 177 -41.47 -32.54 -77.24
C THR A 177 -40.71 -33.59 -78.05
N GLY A 178 -41.09 -34.87 -77.93
CA GLY A 178 -40.74 -35.88 -78.91
C GLY A 178 -41.36 -35.47 -80.24
N LEU A 179 -40.57 -34.77 -81.07
CA LEU A 179 -40.94 -34.42 -82.43
C LEU A 179 -41.36 -35.70 -83.14
N GLY A 180 -42.67 -35.85 -83.33
CA GLY A 180 -43.26 -36.79 -84.27
C GLY A 180 -42.89 -36.36 -85.67
N PHE A 181 -41.62 -36.55 -86.05
CA PHE A 181 -41.28 -36.71 -87.45
C PHE A 181 -41.79 -38.09 -87.85
N SER A 182 -43.03 -38.13 -88.34
CA SER A 182 -43.57 -39.28 -89.05
C SER A 182 -42.71 -39.50 -90.30
N ASN A 183 -41.73 -40.37 -90.17
CA ASN A 183 -41.05 -40.99 -91.30
C ASN A 183 -42.06 -41.91 -92.03
N SER A 184 -41.99 -41.81 -93.36
CA SER A 184 -42.39 -42.80 -94.37
C SER A 184 -43.85 -43.22 -94.49
N GLU A 185 -44.46 -42.83 -95.62
CA GLU A 185 -45.00 -43.81 -96.56
C GLU A 185 -44.90 -43.27 -98.00
N SER A 186 -43.77 -43.54 -98.66
CA SER A 186 -43.70 -43.56 -100.11
C SER A 186 -44.06 -44.99 -100.54
N SER A 187 -45.32 -45.21 -100.90
CA SER A 187 -45.73 -46.39 -101.65
C SER A 187 -45.92 -45.96 -103.11
N GLU A 188 -45.05 -46.47 -103.98
CA GLU A 188 -45.19 -46.40 -105.43
C GLU A 188 -46.51 -47.06 -105.86
N GLY A 189 -47.21 -46.38 -106.78
CA GLY A 189 -48.40 -46.84 -107.49
C GLY A 189 -48.56 -46.05 -108.78
#